data_AF-A0A090Z778-F1
#
_entry.id   AF-A0A090Z778-F1
#
_cell.length_a   1.000
_cell.length_b   1.000
_cell.length_c   1.000
_cell.angle_alpha   90.00
_cell.angle_beta   90.00
_cell.angle_gamma   90.00
#
_symmetry.space_group_name_H-M   'P 1'
#
loop_
_entity.id
_entity.type
_entity.pdbx_description
1 polymer ?
#
loop_
_entity_poly.entity_id
_entity_poly.type
_entity_poly.pdbx_seq_one_letter_code
_entity_poly.pdbx_strand_id
1 'polypeptide(L)' 'MIHDFCVLPACQGKGFGREILSQTVRLLLGKKLPRIRLSVITQNQNALSLYQKAGFAITAEFHYYVSSLNDI' A
#
# COMPACT_ATOMS: atom_id res chain seq x y z
N MET A 1 6.33 -4.41 -8.03
CA MET A 1 5.57 -4.40 -6.77
C MET A 1 6.14 -3.28 -5.92
N ILE A 2 5.30 -2.53 -5.18
CA ILE A 2 5.75 -1.57 -4.17
C ILE A 2 5.71 -2.33 -2.84
N HIS A 3 6.86 -2.43 -2.18
CA HIS A 3 7.00 -3.19 -0.93
C HIS A 3 6.76 -2.29 0.28
N ASP A 4 7.60 -1.26 0.43
CA ASP A 4 7.51 -0.32 1.54
C ASP A 4 7.16 1.07 1.01
N PHE A 5 6.07 1.62 1.54
CA PHE A 5 5.64 2.97 1.23
C PHE A 5 5.32 3.69 2.53
N CYS A 6 6.19 4.64 2.90
CA CYS A 6 6.09 5.34 4.17
C CYS A 6 6.39 6.83 4.01
N VAL A 7 5.78 7.62 4.89
CA VAL A 7 6.07 9.05 5.06
C VAL A 7 6.44 9.23 6.52
N LEU A 8 7.55 9.94 6.78
CA LEU A 8 7.98 10.27 8.14
C LEU A 8 6.82 10.86 8.94
N PRO A 9 6.62 10.48 10.22
CA PRO A 9 5.50 10.98 11.03
C PRO A 9 5.35 12.51 11.02
N ALA A 10 6.46 13.25 11.14
CA ALA A 10 6.47 14.72 11.10
C ALA A 10 6.01 15.35 9.75
N CYS A 11 5.93 14.53 8.71
CA CYS A 11 5.56 14.91 7.35
C CYS A 11 4.16 14.39 6.97
N GLN A 12 3.49 13.63 7.82
CA GLN A 12 2.14 13.11 7.55
C GLN A 12 1.08 14.21 7.63
N GLY A 13 -0.11 13.94 7.09
CA GLY A 13 -1.23 14.91 7.06
C GLY A 13 -1.07 16.08 6.08
N LYS A 14 0.09 16.21 5.41
CA LYS A 14 0.42 17.32 4.49
C LYS A 14 0.22 17.00 3.01
N GLY A 15 -0.31 15.81 2.70
CA GLY A 15 -0.56 15.39 1.31
C GLY A 15 0.63 14.70 0.61
N PHE A 16 1.83 14.65 1.22
CA PHE A 16 3.01 14.04 0.59
C PHE A 16 2.81 12.57 0.18
N GLY A 17 2.09 11.77 0.97
CA GLY A 17 1.80 10.39 0.60
C GLY A 17 1.07 10.28 -0.74
N ARG A 18 0.11 11.16 -0.99
CA ARG A 18 -0.62 11.21 -2.28
C ARG A 18 0.30 11.65 -3.41
N GLU A 19 1.12 12.66 -3.19
CA GLU A 19 2.02 13.19 -4.21
C GLU A 19 3.07 12.15 -4.63
N ILE A 20 3.78 11.57 -3.66
CA ILE A 20 4.83 10.57 -3.90
C ILE A 20 4.23 9.34 -4.60
N LEU A 21 3.09 8.84 -4.12
CA LEU A 21 2.42 7.69 -4.73
C LEU A 21 1.99 7.99 -6.18
N SER A 22 1.42 9.16 -6.43
CA SER A 22 0.96 9.55 -7.77
C SER A 22 2.12 9.66 -8.76
N GLN A 23 3.24 10.25 -8.33
CA GLN A 23 4.46 10.32 -9.14
C GLN A 23 5.04 8.93 -9.40
N THR A 24 5.06 8.07 -8.38
CA THR A 24 5.54 6.69 -8.48
C THR A 24 4.70 5.89 -9.49
N VAL A 25 3.38 5.97 -9.42
CA VAL A 25 2.47 5.29 -10.36
C VAL A 25 2.70 5.80 -11.79
N ARG A 26 2.81 7.12 -12.00
CA ARG A 26 3.12 7.69 -13.32
C ARG A 26 4.43 7.15 -13.91
N LEU A 27 5.48 7.09 -13.09
CA LEU A 27 6.78 6.53 -13.50
C LEU A 27 6.65 5.05 -13.90
N LEU A 28 5.94 4.24 -13.12
CA LEU A 28 5.76 2.82 -13.37
C LEU A 28 4.90 2.55 -14.61
N LEU A 29 3.87 3.36 -14.86
CA LEU A 29 3.07 3.30 -16.08
C LEU A 29 3.89 3.66 -17.33
N GLY A 30 4.76 4.67 -17.24
CA GLY A 30 5.68 5.04 -18.32
C GLY A 30 6.65 3.91 -18.70
N LYS A 31 6.99 3.05 -17.75
CA LYS A 31 7.80 1.83 -17.97
C LYS A 31 7.02 0.67 -18.59
N LYS A 32 5.74 0.87 -18.96
CA LYS A 32 4.86 -0.16 -19.54
C LYS A 32 4.78 -1.44 -18.70
N LEU A 33 4.85 -1.32 -17.37
CA LEU A 33 4.70 -2.47 -16.50
C LEU A 33 3.25 -2.98 -16.57
N PRO A 34 3.03 -4.29 -16.76
CA PRO A 34 1.69 -4.85 -16.98
C PRO A 34 0.80 -4.73 -15.73
N ARG A 35 1.40 -4.61 -14.54
CA ARG A 35 0.66 -4.48 -13.29
C ARG A 35 1.47 -3.79 -12.20
N ILE A 36 0.83 -2.88 -11.47
CA ILE A 36 1.36 -2.28 -10.24
C ILE A 36 0.56 -2.87 -9.07
N ARG A 37 1.28 -3.37 -8.06
CA ARG A 37 0.71 -4.04 -6.89
C ARG A 37 1.41 -3.56 -5.63
N LEU A 38 0.65 -3.48 -4.56
CA LEU A 38 1.10 -3.26 -3.19
C LEU A 38 0.18 -4.04 -2.24
N SER A 39 0.65 -4.29 -1.03
CA SER A 39 -0.13 -4.92 0.04
C SER A 39 -0.21 -3.96 1.22
N VAL A 40 -1.30 -4.05 1.99
CA VAL A 40 -1.51 -3.22 3.17
C VAL A 40 -2.27 -4.03 4.23
N ILE A 41 -1.95 -3.77 5.49
CA ILE A 41 -2.71 -4.29 6.63
C ILE A 41 -4.13 -3.72 6.55
N THR A 42 -5.15 -4.57 6.63
CA THR A 42 -6.56 -4.20 6.39
C THR A 42 -7.09 -3.18 7.40
N GLN A 43 -6.51 -3.11 8.60
CA GLN A 43 -6.83 -2.13 9.62
C GLN A 43 -6.27 -0.72 9.31
N ASN A 44 -5.36 -0.58 8.34
CA ASN A 44 -4.79 0.72 7.98
C ASN A 44 -5.70 1.46 6.97
N GLN A 45 -6.79 2.01 7.49
CA GLN A 45 -7.80 2.71 6.69
C GLN A 45 -7.25 3.93 5.94
N ASN A 46 -6.27 4.61 6.52
CA ASN A 46 -5.61 5.76 5.88
C ASN A 46 -4.89 5.33 4.60
N ALA A 47 -4.13 4.23 4.65
CA ALA A 47 -3.43 3.71 3.49
C ALA A 47 -4.41 3.12 2.46
N LEU A 48 -5.45 2.38 2.89
CA LEU A 48 -6.51 1.90 1.99
C LEU A 48 -7.16 3.05 1.21
N SER A 49 -7.59 4.11 1.91
CA SER A 49 -8.19 5.29 1.28
C SER A 49 -7.22 5.97 0.31
N LEU A 50 -5.95 6.09 0.69
CA LEU A 50 -4.90 6.67 -0.16
C LEU A 50 -4.73 5.85 -1.46
N TYR A 51 -4.63 4.53 -1.36
CA TYR A 51 -4.44 3.65 -2.51
C TYR A 51 -5.67 3.62 -3.41
N GLN A 52 -6.88 3.55 -2.86
CA GLN A 52 -8.12 3.63 -3.64
C GLN A 52 -8.24 4.96 -4.40
N LYS A 53 -7.92 6.09 -3.75
CA LYS A 53 -7.90 7.41 -4.40
C LYS A 53 -6.83 7.53 -5.49
N ALA A 54 -5.78 6.71 -5.43
CA ALA A 54 -4.76 6.62 -6.46
C ALA A 54 -5.12 5.65 -7.60
N GLY A 55 -6.31 5.02 -7.56
CA GLY A 55 -6.83 4.13 -8.60
C GLY A 55 -6.52 2.65 -8.38
N PHE A 56 -6.03 2.26 -7.20
CA PHE A 56 -5.88 0.84 -6.87
C PHE A 56 -7.22 0.23 -6.47
N ALA A 57 -7.40 -1.04 -6.82
CA ALA A 57 -8.52 -1.86 -6.37
C ALA A 57 -8.01 -3.02 -5.49
N ILE A 58 -8.84 -3.45 -4.53
CA ILE A 58 -8.57 -4.63 -3.73
C ILE A 58 -8.69 -5.86 -4.64
N THR A 59 -7.68 -6.73 -4.64
CA THR A 59 -7.68 -7.95 -5.47
C THR A 59 -7.53 -9.23 -4.67
N ALA A 60 -7.14 -9.14 -3.40
CA ALA A 60 -7.04 -10.24 -2.46
C ALA A 60 -7.00 -9.68 -1.03
N GLU A 61 -7.50 -10.46 -0.09
CA GLU A 61 -7.35 -10.26 1.35
C GLU A 61 -6.76 -11.55 1.95
N PHE A 62 -5.86 -11.41 2.91
CA PHE A 62 -5.18 -12.53 3.55
C PHE A 62 -5.37 -12.45 5.06
N HIS A 63 -5.76 -13.57 5.65
CA HIS A 63 -5.82 -13.73 7.10
C HIS A 63 -4.60 -14.55 7.55
N TYR A 64 -3.77 -13.95 8.39
CA TYR A 64 -2.61 -14.60 8.96
C TYR A 64 -2.96 -15.13 10.34
N TYR A 65 -2.73 -16.43 10.55
CA TYR A 65 -2.92 -17.09 11.83
C TYR A 65 -1.54 -17.40 12.41
N VAL A 66 -1.36 -17.11 13.70
CA VAL A 66 -0.18 -17.50 14.46
C VAL A 66 -0.64 -18.52 15.48
N SER A 67 -0.04 -19.70 15.48
CA SER A 67 -0.23 -20.73 16.50
C SER A 67 1.08 -20.91 17.26
N SER A 68 1.00 -21.07 18.57
CA SER A 68 2.15 -21.49 19.36
C SER A 68 2.37 -22.98 19.16
N LEU A 69 3.62 -23.42 19.07
CA LEU A 69 3.95 -24.85 19.06
C LEU A 69 3.73 -25.53 20.43
N ASN A 70 3.43 -24.75 21.47
CA ASN A 70 3.22 -25.24 22.83
C ASN A 70 1.77 -25.72 23.09
N ASP A 71 0.87 -25.61 22.11
CA ASP A 71 -0.54 -26.00 22.23
C ASP A 71 -0.82 -27.41 21.64
N ILE A 72 0.22 -28.24 21.45
CA ILE A 72 0.14 -29.65 21.03
C ILE A 72 0.71 -30.56 22.11
#